data_AF-A0A315BXW8-F1
#
_entry.id   AF-A0A315BXW8-F1
#
_cell.length_a   1.000
_cell.length_b   1.000
_cell.length_c   1.000
_cell.angle_alpha   90.00
_cell.angle_beta   90.00
_cell.angle_gamma   90.00
#
_symmetry.space_group_name_H-M   'P 1'
#
loop_
_entity.id
_entity.type
_entity.pdbx_description
1 polymer ?
#
loop_
_entity_poly.entity_id
_entity_poly.type
_entity_poly.pdbx_seq_one_letter_code
_entity_poly.pdbx_strand_id
1 'polypeptide(L)'
;MKPSRTWACWITGACLAGLAACSTAPTAAGCAAEDISAEQLVGTWRVTWAGQSMPWTLLLRPHPEHEGSLRGTLMQNPQHFAVAADIEEGEFTMEESHDGQRIAATWLGKLQAGSCGQIITGERQEGSAGQAPQRFEMRSDRLR
;
A
#
# COMPACT_ATOMS: atom_id res chain seq x y z
N MET A 1 14.87 34.88 72.40
CA MET A 1 13.80 35.83 72.02
C MET A 1 13.51 35.65 70.53
N LYS A 2 12.25 35.36 70.17
CA LYS A 2 11.71 35.34 68.77
C LYS A 2 11.43 36.79 68.33
N PRO A 3 11.10 37.11 67.04
CA PRO A 3 11.04 36.30 65.81
C PRO A 3 11.74 37.01 64.61
N SER A 4 11.71 36.51 63.38
CA SER A 4 10.81 37.09 62.37
C SER A 4 10.70 36.21 61.13
N ARG A 5 9.44 36.00 60.71
CA ARG A 5 8.97 35.26 59.53
C ARG A 5 8.64 36.28 58.44
N THR A 6 9.09 36.05 57.21
CA THR A 6 8.60 36.65 55.96
C THR A 6 8.90 35.65 54.84
N TRP A 7 8.15 35.48 53.76
CA TRP A 7 6.77 35.73 53.38
C TRP A 7 6.53 34.84 52.15
N ALA A 8 5.28 34.53 51.87
CA ALA A 8 4.85 33.58 50.85
C ALA A 8 5.19 34.02 49.41
N CYS A 9 5.33 33.05 48.51
CA CYS A 9 5.04 33.26 47.09
C CYS A 9 4.20 32.09 46.57
N TRP A 10 2.96 32.40 46.21
CA TRP A 10 1.98 31.48 45.63
C TRP A 10 2.28 31.36 44.14
N ILE A 11 2.45 30.14 43.63
CA ILE A 11 2.50 29.88 42.18
C ILE A 11 1.17 29.23 41.78
N THR A 12 0.30 30.04 41.19
CA THR A 12 -0.86 29.59 40.42
C THR A 12 -0.39 28.92 39.13
N GLY A 13 -0.43 27.59 39.07
CA GLY A 13 -0.20 26.80 37.86
C GLY A 13 -1.49 26.64 37.07
N ALA A 14 -1.58 27.29 35.90
CA ALA A 14 -2.65 27.12 34.95
C ALA A 14 -2.42 25.85 34.10
N CYS A 15 -3.21 24.80 34.33
CA CYS A 15 -3.25 23.63 33.46
C CYS A 15 -4.06 23.94 32.20
N LEU A 16 -3.37 24.21 31.08
CA LEU A 16 -3.97 24.21 29.75
C LEU A 16 -4.13 22.75 29.30
N ALA A 17 -5.37 22.25 29.35
CA ALA A 17 -5.74 20.96 28.77
C ALA A 17 -5.70 21.06 27.23
N GLY A 18 -4.71 20.42 26.61
CA GLY A 18 -4.62 20.29 25.16
C GLY A 18 -5.67 19.31 24.64
N LEU A 19 -6.64 19.83 23.88
CA LEU A 19 -7.55 19.02 23.07
C LEU A 19 -6.77 18.45 21.89
N ALA A 20 -6.38 17.18 21.98
CA ALA A 20 -5.91 16.41 20.84
C ALA A 20 -7.12 16.02 19.99
N ALA A 21 -7.48 16.85 19.01
CA ALA A 21 -8.44 16.49 17.99
C ALA A 21 -7.75 15.58 16.97
N CYS A 22 -8.10 14.29 16.95
CA CYS A 22 -7.79 13.40 15.84
C CYS A 22 -8.57 13.88 14.61
N SER A 23 -7.91 14.61 13.71
CA SER A 23 -8.49 15.00 12.42
C SER A 23 -8.54 13.77 11.50
N THR A 24 -9.63 13.00 11.55
CA THR A 24 -9.95 12.04 10.49
C THR A 24 -10.36 12.84 9.26
N ALA A 25 -9.44 13.01 8.31
CA ALA A 25 -9.76 13.65 7.04
C ALA A 25 -10.89 12.84 6.35
N PRO A 26 -11.94 13.50 5.81
CA PRO A 26 -12.98 12.79 5.09
C PRO A 26 -12.35 12.12 3.87
N THR A 27 -12.48 10.80 3.78
CA THR A 27 -12.20 10.05 2.56
C THR A 27 -13.12 10.60 1.48
N ALA A 28 -12.57 11.02 0.34
CA ALA A 28 -13.41 11.40 -0.80
C ALA A 28 -14.36 10.24 -1.12
N ALA A 29 -15.63 10.55 -1.42
CA ALA A 29 -16.60 9.52 -1.77
C ALA A 29 -16.09 8.68 -2.96
N GLY A 30 -16.16 7.34 -2.86
CA GLY A 30 -15.66 6.42 -3.87
C GLY A 30 -14.15 6.12 -3.82
N CYS A 31 -13.47 6.56 -2.75
CA CYS A 31 -12.06 6.22 -2.49
C CYS A 31 -11.87 5.35 -1.24
N ALA A 32 -12.96 4.80 -0.67
CA ALA A 32 -12.80 3.74 0.32
C ALA A 32 -12.18 2.51 -0.35
N ALA A 33 -11.41 1.71 0.40
CA ALA A 33 -10.73 0.56 -0.18
C ALA A 33 -11.71 -0.48 -0.76
N GLU A 34 -12.88 -0.63 -0.12
CA GLU A 34 -14.00 -1.46 -0.56
C GLU A 34 -14.66 -0.97 -1.87
N ASP A 35 -14.53 0.32 -2.20
CA ASP A 35 -15.10 0.89 -3.42
C ASP A 35 -14.18 0.71 -4.65
N ILE A 36 -12.96 0.21 -4.46
CA ILE A 36 -11.97 0.10 -5.55
C ILE A 36 -12.13 -1.24 -6.29
N SER A 37 -12.52 -1.12 -7.56
CA SER A 37 -12.66 -2.22 -8.52
C SER A 37 -11.37 -2.50 -9.32
N ALA A 38 -11.34 -3.65 -10.00
CA ALA A 38 -10.23 -4.02 -10.89
C ALA A 38 -10.03 -3.03 -12.04
N GLU A 39 -11.11 -2.50 -12.61
CA GLU A 39 -11.07 -1.49 -13.68
C GLU A 39 -10.31 -0.25 -13.23
N GLN A 40 -10.46 0.12 -11.95
CA GLN A 40 -9.72 1.21 -11.33
C GLN A 40 -8.25 0.86 -11.08
N LEU A 41 -7.74 -0.34 -11.31
CA LEU A 41 -6.31 -0.65 -11.22
C LEU A 41 -5.62 -0.77 -12.59
N VAL A 42 -6.37 -0.68 -13.69
CA VAL A 42 -5.83 -0.71 -15.06
C VAL A 42 -4.85 0.45 -15.27
N GLY A 43 -3.69 0.13 -15.84
CA GLY A 43 -2.65 1.10 -16.19
C GLY A 43 -1.25 0.66 -15.82
N THR A 44 -0.34 1.63 -15.83
CA THR A 44 1.08 1.44 -15.50
C THR A 44 1.32 1.74 -14.03
N TRP A 45 2.13 0.89 -13.41
CA TRP A 45 2.52 0.97 -12.02
C TRP A 45 4.04 0.87 -11.90
N ARG A 46 4.61 1.65 -10.98
CA ARG A 46 5.99 1.53 -10.52
C ARG A 46 6.02 0.62 -9.30
N VAL A 47 6.78 -0.46 -9.38
CA VAL A 47 6.96 -1.42 -8.28
C VAL A 47 8.34 -1.24 -7.68
N THR A 48 8.41 -0.99 -6.38
CA THR A 48 9.66 -0.93 -5.61
C THR A 48 9.70 -2.07 -4.61
N TRP A 49 10.91 -2.52 -4.29
CA TRP A 49 11.14 -3.61 -3.36
C TRP A 49 11.96 -3.14 -2.18
N ALA A 50 11.73 -3.74 -1.02
CA ALA A 50 12.60 -3.51 0.11
C ALA A 50 14.04 -3.94 -0.23
N GLY A 51 14.98 -2.99 -0.15
CA GLY A 51 16.41 -3.24 -0.38
C GLY A 51 16.86 -3.21 -1.86
N GLN A 52 15.96 -2.95 -2.82
CA GLN A 52 16.36 -2.76 -4.23
C GLN A 52 16.30 -1.27 -4.62
N SER A 53 17.29 -0.83 -5.40
CA SER A 53 17.40 0.57 -5.83
C SER A 53 16.61 0.89 -7.10
N MET A 54 16.42 -0.09 -7.99
CA MET A 54 15.80 0.10 -9.30
C MET A 54 14.34 -0.40 -9.27
N PRO A 55 13.36 0.45 -9.60
CA PRO A 55 11.98 0.01 -9.69
C PRO A 55 11.75 -0.89 -10.89
N TRP A 56 10.72 -1.71 -10.80
CA TRP A 56 10.13 -2.46 -11.89
C TRP A 56 8.89 -1.72 -12.40
N THR A 57 8.46 -2.07 -13.61
CA THR A 57 7.20 -1.59 -14.20
C THR A 57 6.21 -2.73 -14.26
N LEU A 58 5.00 -2.50 -13.78
CA LEU A 58 3.87 -3.40 -13.95
C LEU A 58 2.84 -2.72 -14.86
N LEU A 59 2.42 -3.41 -15.92
CA LEU A 59 1.29 -2.99 -16.75
C LEU A 59 0.11 -3.91 -16.49
N LEU A 60 -1.01 -3.36 -16.02
CA LEU A 60 -2.27 -4.08 -15.78
C LEU A 60 -3.33 -3.68 -16.81
N ARG A 61 -4.08 -4.67 -17.28
CA ARG A 61 -5.21 -4.55 -18.21
C ARG A 61 -6.34 -5.49 -17.77
N PRO A 62 -7.59 -5.28 -18.22
CA PRO A 62 -8.67 -6.23 -17.98
C PRO A 62 -8.30 -7.64 -18.45
N HIS A 63 -8.64 -8.66 -17.67
CA HIS A 63 -8.44 -10.04 -18.08
C HIS A 63 -9.45 -10.41 -19.18
N PRO A 64 -9.02 -10.97 -20.33
CA PRO A 64 -9.90 -11.19 -21.48
C PRO A 64 -10.98 -12.26 -21.23
N GLU A 65 -10.76 -13.16 -20.27
CA GLU A 65 -11.62 -14.33 -20.01
C GLU A 65 -12.26 -14.31 -18.61
N HIS A 66 -11.85 -13.38 -17.74
CA HIS A 66 -12.28 -13.32 -16.34
C HIS A 66 -12.70 -11.88 -16.00
N GLU A 67 -14.01 -11.64 -15.99
CA GLU A 67 -14.58 -10.34 -15.62
C GLU A 67 -14.24 -10.01 -14.17
N GLY A 68 -13.87 -8.76 -13.90
CA GLY A 68 -13.42 -8.33 -12.57
C GLY A 68 -11.98 -8.71 -12.22
N SER A 69 -11.26 -9.41 -13.12
CA SER A 69 -9.84 -9.75 -12.95
C SER A 69 -8.95 -8.94 -13.90
N LEU A 70 -7.65 -8.95 -13.60
CA LEU A 70 -6.61 -8.28 -14.38
C LEU A 70 -5.60 -9.27 -14.95
N ARG A 71 -5.03 -8.90 -16.09
CA ARG A 71 -3.85 -9.53 -16.69
C ARG A 71 -2.79 -8.48 -16.94
N GLY A 72 -1.53 -8.87 -16.83
CA GLY A 72 -0.45 -7.92 -16.99
C GLY A 72 0.91 -8.49 -17.34
N THR A 73 1.89 -7.59 -17.30
CA THR A 73 3.31 -7.92 -17.41
C THR A 73 4.10 -7.11 -16.40
N LEU A 74 4.91 -7.80 -15.59
CA LEU A 74 5.89 -7.23 -14.67
C LEU A 74 7.26 -7.21 -15.36
N MET A 75 7.96 -6.07 -15.36
CA MET A 75 9.11 -5.82 -16.23
C MET A 75 10.25 -5.11 -15.51
N GLN A 76 11.46 -5.60 -15.69
CA GLN A 76 12.72 -4.89 -15.46
C GLN A 76 13.74 -5.43 -16.44
N ASN A 77 14.18 -4.61 -17.40
CA ASN A 77 15.02 -5.08 -18.52
C ASN A 77 16.20 -5.96 -18.06
N PRO A 78 16.40 -7.16 -18.64
CA PRO A 78 15.64 -7.76 -19.75
C PRO A 78 14.49 -8.70 -19.31
N GLN A 79 14.10 -8.70 -18.04
CA GLN A 79 13.10 -9.59 -17.46
C GLN A 79 11.67 -9.11 -17.73
N HIS A 80 10.81 -10.03 -18.15
CA HIS A 80 9.38 -9.83 -18.38
C HIS A 80 8.62 -11.06 -17.89
N PHE A 81 7.69 -10.87 -16.95
CA PHE A 81 6.89 -11.95 -16.37
C PHE A 81 5.42 -11.69 -16.55
N ALA A 82 4.67 -12.72 -16.95
CA ALA A 82 3.21 -12.62 -17.06
C ALA A 82 2.61 -12.58 -15.65
N VAL A 83 1.53 -11.82 -15.49
CA VAL A 83 0.78 -11.80 -14.23
C VAL A 83 -0.72 -11.87 -14.45
N ALA A 84 -1.42 -12.44 -13.47
CA ALA A 84 -2.87 -12.32 -13.28
C ALA A 84 -3.12 -11.73 -11.88
N ALA A 85 -4.09 -10.83 -11.73
CA ALA A 85 -4.34 -10.16 -10.46
C ALA A 85 -5.83 -9.91 -10.22
N ASP A 86 -6.20 -9.85 -8.94
CA ASP A 86 -7.55 -9.58 -8.46
C ASP A 86 -7.51 -8.56 -7.32
N ILE A 87 -8.64 -7.88 -7.10
CA ILE A 87 -8.87 -6.97 -6.00
C ILE A 87 -10.25 -7.25 -5.41
N GLU A 88 -10.31 -7.51 -4.11
CA GLU A 88 -11.55 -7.76 -3.40
C GLU A 88 -11.47 -7.08 -2.03
N GLU A 89 -12.42 -6.19 -1.74
CA GLU A 89 -12.48 -5.44 -0.47
C GLU A 89 -11.15 -4.75 -0.09
N GLY A 90 -10.36 -4.33 -1.08
CA GLY A 90 -9.07 -3.67 -0.90
C GLY A 90 -7.88 -4.61 -0.67
N GLU A 91 -8.10 -5.92 -0.65
CA GLU A 91 -7.06 -6.96 -0.69
C GLU A 91 -6.68 -7.25 -2.15
N PHE A 92 -5.39 -7.07 -2.46
CA PHE A 92 -4.82 -7.29 -3.79
C PHE A 92 -4.08 -8.63 -3.81
N THR A 93 -4.43 -9.48 -4.77
CA THR A 93 -3.70 -10.72 -5.05
C THR A 93 -3.15 -10.70 -6.45
N MET A 94 -1.93 -11.18 -6.65
CA MET A 94 -1.34 -11.33 -7.97
C MET A 94 -0.47 -12.59 -8.06
N GLU A 95 -0.63 -13.32 -9.14
CA GLU A 95 0.16 -14.49 -9.48
C GLU A 95 1.13 -14.13 -10.60
N GLU A 96 2.41 -14.43 -10.40
CA GLU A 96 3.48 -14.19 -11.35
C GLU A 96 3.91 -15.52 -11.98
N SER A 97 4.06 -15.54 -13.30
CA SER A 97 4.54 -16.70 -14.04
C SER A 97 5.72 -16.36 -14.94
N HIS A 98 6.72 -17.25 -14.94
CA HIS A 98 7.93 -17.15 -15.77
C HIS A 98 7.83 -17.97 -17.06
N ASP A 99 6.94 -18.96 -17.11
CA ASP A 99 6.72 -19.87 -18.24
C ASP A 99 5.30 -19.77 -18.82
N GLY A 100 4.43 -18.98 -18.22
CA GLY A 100 3.02 -18.82 -18.60
C GLY A 100 2.12 -19.99 -18.20
N GLN A 101 2.63 -20.96 -17.43
CA GLN A 101 1.88 -22.15 -17.00
C GLN A 101 1.88 -22.33 -15.49
N ARG A 102 2.99 -22.03 -14.82
CA ARG A 102 3.19 -22.27 -13.39
C ARG A 102 3.28 -20.94 -12.64
N ILE A 103 2.76 -20.95 -11.42
CA ILE A 103 2.96 -19.85 -10.47
C ILE A 103 4.41 -19.90 -9.98
N ALA A 104 5.19 -18.89 -10.34
CA ALA A 104 6.55 -18.68 -9.85
C ALA A 104 6.55 -17.94 -8.51
N ALA A 105 5.61 -17.00 -8.33
CA ALA A 105 5.41 -16.28 -7.08
C ALA A 105 3.96 -15.81 -6.90
N THR A 106 3.55 -15.71 -5.64
CA THR A 106 2.27 -15.12 -5.22
C THR A 106 2.54 -13.81 -4.49
N TRP A 107 1.74 -12.81 -4.79
CA TRP A 107 1.82 -11.48 -4.22
C TRP A 107 0.55 -11.21 -3.44
N LEU A 108 0.70 -10.81 -2.18
CA LEU A 108 -0.40 -10.45 -1.31
C LEU A 108 -0.17 -9.01 -0.85
N GLY A 109 -1.10 -8.11 -1.17
CA GLY A 109 -1.01 -6.71 -0.83
C GLY A 109 -2.35 -6.10 -0.44
N LYS A 110 -2.29 -4.86 0.04
CA LYS A 110 -3.48 -4.08 0.40
C LYS A 110 -3.39 -2.69 -0.17
N LEU A 111 -4.55 -2.15 -0.55
CA LEU A 111 -4.65 -0.72 -0.87
C LEU A 111 -4.29 0.10 0.36
N GLN A 112 -3.42 1.09 0.17
CA GLN A 112 -3.11 2.03 1.24
C GLN A 112 -4.30 2.97 1.46
N ALA A 113 -4.77 3.05 2.70
CA ALA A 113 -5.86 3.95 3.09
C ALA A 113 -5.57 5.40 2.67
N GLY A 114 -6.58 6.07 2.12
CA GLY A 114 -6.46 7.45 1.64
C GLY A 114 -5.67 7.62 0.33
N SER A 115 -5.19 6.54 -0.29
CA SER A 115 -4.50 6.60 -1.59
C SER A 115 -5.45 6.57 -2.79
N CYS A 116 -6.73 6.26 -2.60
CA CYS A 116 -7.72 6.07 -3.67
C CYS A 116 -7.26 5.07 -4.74
N GLY A 117 -6.79 3.89 -4.31
CA GLY A 117 -6.30 2.85 -5.20
C GLY A 117 -5.04 3.22 -5.98
N GLN A 118 -4.24 4.16 -5.50
CA GLN A 118 -2.99 4.56 -6.16
C GLN A 118 -1.75 3.90 -5.57
N ILE A 119 -1.84 3.36 -4.34
CA ILE A 119 -0.73 2.72 -3.66
C ILE A 119 -1.18 1.36 -3.13
N ILE A 120 -0.42 0.32 -3.44
CA ILE A 120 -0.58 -1.03 -2.90
C ILE A 120 0.73 -1.41 -2.22
N THR A 121 0.66 -1.99 -1.02
CA THR A 121 1.84 -2.48 -0.31
C THR A 121 1.61 -3.91 0.16
N GLY A 122 2.67 -4.72 0.21
CA GLY A 122 2.51 -6.13 0.51
C GLY A 122 3.79 -6.93 0.48
N GLU A 123 3.63 -8.24 0.34
CA GLU A 123 4.71 -9.21 0.27
C GLU A 123 4.57 -10.13 -0.95
N ARG A 124 5.70 -10.39 -1.60
CA ARG A 124 5.87 -11.42 -2.63
C ARG A 124 6.49 -12.66 -2.01
N GLN A 125 5.90 -13.81 -2.30
CA GLN A 125 6.34 -15.13 -1.84
C GLN A 125 6.70 -15.97 -3.07
N GLU A 126 7.92 -16.52 -3.11
CA GLU A 126 8.32 -17.44 -4.17
C GLU A 126 7.76 -18.85 -3.91
N GLY A 127 7.53 -19.61 -4.99
CA GLY A 127 7.04 -20.99 -4.89
C GLY A 127 8.06 -21.99 -4.32
N SER A 128 9.32 -21.60 -4.11
CA SER A 128 10.37 -22.43 -3.51
C SER A 128 10.41 -22.31 -1.99
N ALA A 129 10.37 -23.44 -1.30
CA ALA A 129 10.45 -23.48 0.16
C ALA A 129 11.78 -22.88 0.67
N GLY A 130 11.69 -21.96 1.64
CA GLY A 130 12.83 -21.40 2.36
C GLY A 130 13.25 -19.98 1.97
N GLN A 131 12.65 -19.38 0.93
CA GLN A 131 12.80 -17.94 0.67
C GLN A 131 11.91 -17.12 1.62
N ALA A 132 12.50 -16.10 2.26
CA ALA A 132 11.73 -15.14 3.05
C ALA A 132 10.86 -14.26 2.12
N PRO A 133 9.64 -13.87 2.54
CA PRO A 133 8.83 -12.95 1.75
C PRO A 133 9.55 -11.62 1.49
N GLN A 134 9.39 -11.09 0.28
CA GLN A 134 9.96 -9.82 -0.13
C GLN A 134 8.89 -8.73 -0.11
N ARG A 135 9.09 -7.69 0.71
CA ARG A 135 8.17 -6.55 0.76
C ARG A 135 8.23 -5.70 -0.51
N PHE A 136 7.07 -5.21 -0.95
CA PHE A 136 6.93 -4.35 -2.11
C PHE A 136 6.01 -3.14 -1.83
N GLU A 137 6.20 -2.08 -2.62
CA GLU A 137 5.22 -1.01 -2.84
C GLU A 137 4.96 -0.87 -4.34
N MET A 138 3.69 -0.76 -4.73
CA MET A 138 3.26 -0.42 -6.07
C MET A 138 2.63 0.96 -6.06
N ARG A 139 3.04 1.81 -6.99
CA ARG A 139 2.47 3.15 -7.17
C ARG A 139 1.95 3.30 -8.59
N SER A 140 0.68 3.62 -8.74
CA SER A 140 0.07 3.93 -10.04
C SER A 140 0.72 5.20 -10.61
N ASP A 141 1.00 5.18 -11.92
CA ASP A 141 1.50 6.33 -12.67
C ASP A 141 0.37 7.20 -13.24
N ARG A 142 -0.89 6.92 -12.89
CA ARG A 142 -2.03 7.77 -13.28
C ARG A 142 -1.90 9.15 -12.63
N LEU A 143 -2.22 10.17 -13.41
CA LEU A 143 -2.31 11.54 -12.92
C LEU A 143 -3.56 11.66 -12.02
N ARG A 144 -3.43 12.45 -10.94
CA ARG A 144 -4.55 12.80 -10.07
C ARG A 144 -5.49 13.79 -10.73
#